data_AF-A0A1Y1VUY5-F1
#
_entry.id   AF-A0A1Y1VUY5-F1
#
_cell.length_a   1.000
_cell.length_b   1.000
_cell.length_c   1.000
_cell.angle_alpha   90.00
_cell.angle_beta   90.00
_cell.angle_gamma   90.00
#
_symmetry.space_group_name_H-M   'P 1'
#
loop_
_entity.id
_entity.type
_entity.pdbx_description
1 polymer ?
#
loop_
_entity_poly.entity_id
_entity_poly.type
_entity_poly.pdbx_seq_one_letter_code
_entity_poly.pdbx_strand_id
1 'polypeptide(L)'
;MLDHGPSLIIADEGHNIKNPSTRISTMANLLRSKSRVCLTGYPLQNNLEEYWTMVDFCYPNFLSNLSDFRNSYINPIKSGLYSDSDASAKRLSTLRMKVLQRLLVPVVDRRDSSLLYHVLPRKVEYIISCPLADVQRELY
;
A
#
# COMPACT_ATOMS: atom_id res chain seq x y z
N MET A 1 -13.47 0.26 -36.16
CA MET A 1 -13.89 1.22 -35.11
C MET A 1 -13.82 0.49 -33.76
N LEU A 2 -12.61 0.38 -33.20
CA LEU A 2 -12.38 -0.07 -31.81
C LEU A 2 -11.57 1.05 -31.13
N ASP A 3 -12.11 2.27 -31.20
CA ASP A 3 -11.41 3.50 -30.79
C ASP A 3 -11.56 3.79 -29.29
N HIS A 4 -12.26 2.92 -28.57
CA HIS A 4 -12.52 3.06 -27.16
C HIS A 4 -12.06 1.78 -26.48
N GLY A 5 -10.98 1.88 -25.71
CA GLY A 5 -10.53 0.80 -24.84
C GLY A 5 -11.62 0.42 -23.82
N PRO A 6 -11.35 -0.57 -22.94
CA PRO A 6 -12.36 -1.09 -22.03
C PRO A 6 -12.96 0.01 -21.15
N SER A 7 -14.28 -0.03 -20.95
CA SER A 7 -14.98 0.95 -20.10
C SER A 7 -14.54 0.87 -18.63
N LEU A 8 -14.18 -0.33 -18.16
CA LEU A 8 -13.72 -0.62 -16.80
C LEU A 8 -12.53 -1.58 -16.86
N ILE A 9 -11.50 -1.28 -16.07
CA ILE A 9 -10.39 -2.20 -15.79
C ILE A 9 -10.39 -2.54 -14.30
N ILE A 10 -10.33 -3.82 -13.97
CA ILE A 10 -10.17 -4.30 -12.60
C ILE A 10 -8.81 -4.99 -12.52
N ALA A 11 -7.93 -4.46 -11.70
CA ALA A 11 -6.67 -5.07 -11.34
C ALA A 11 -6.85 -5.84 -10.03
N ASP A 12 -6.98 -7.15 -10.12
CA ASP A 12 -6.91 -8.02 -8.95
C ASP A 12 -5.45 -8.20 -8.51
N GLU A 13 -5.23 -8.38 -7.22
CA GLU A 13 -3.90 -8.45 -6.61
C GLU A 13 -3.00 -7.26 -7.00
N GLY A 14 -3.43 -6.05 -6.63
CA GLY A 14 -2.78 -4.77 -6.94
C GLY A 14 -1.30 -4.68 -6.61
N HIS A 15 -0.79 -5.57 -5.76
CA HIS A 15 0.64 -5.75 -5.54
C HIS A 15 1.41 -6.14 -6.83
N ASN A 16 0.75 -6.69 -7.85
CA ASN A 16 1.36 -6.96 -9.16
C ASN A 16 1.61 -5.69 -9.98
N ILE A 17 0.88 -4.60 -9.70
CA ILE A 17 1.00 -3.29 -10.37
C ILE A 17 1.88 -2.32 -9.58
N LYS A 18 2.31 -2.71 -8.37
CA LYS A 18 3.01 -1.88 -7.38
C LYS A 18 4.31 -1.24 -7.84
N ASN A 19 4.95 -1.82 -8.87
CA ASN A 19 6.18 -1.30 -9.42
C ASN A 19 5.91 -0.71 -10.82
N PRO A 20 5.99 0.62 -10.98
CA PRO A 20 5.70 1.30 -12.24
C PRO A 20 6.65 0.90 -13.38
N SER A 21 7.83 0.34 -13.06
CA SER A 21 8.79 -0.16 -14.05
C SER A 21 8.48 -1.56 -14.60
N THR A 22 7.50 -2.27 -14.03
CA THR A 22 7.13 -3.60 -14.52
C THR A 22 6.40 -3.50 -15.86
N ARG A 23 6.68 -4.44 -16.77
CA ARG A 23 6.00 -4.51 -18.09
C ARG A 23 4.47 -4.52 -17.95
N ILE A 24 3.96 -5.19 -16.92
CA ILE A 24 2.53 -5.26 -16.61
C ILE A 24 1.99 -3.87 -16.25
N SER A 25 2.62 -3.16 -15.32
CA SER A 25 2.19 -1.81 -14.93
C SER A 25 2.27 -0.82 -16.10
N THR A 26 3.34 -0.88 -16.89
CA THR A 26 3.47 -0.04 -18.09
C THR A 26 2.36 -0.32 -19.11
N MET A 27 2.10 -1.59 -19.45
CA MET A 27 1.04 -1.93 -20.40
C MET A 27 -0.35 -1.61 -19.87
N ALA A 28 -0.61 -1.87 -18.59
CA ALA A 28 -1.89 -1.56 -17.95
C ALA A 28 -2.16 -0.04 -17.95
N ASN A 29 -1.13 0.79 -17.75
CA ASN A 29 -1.26 2.24 -17.81
C ASN A 29 -1.51 2.77 -19.23
N LEU A 30 -1.00 2.11 -20.27
CA LEU A 30 -1.24 2.46 -21.67
C LEU A 30 -2.69 2.19 -22.13
N LEU A 31 -3.41 1.30 -21.44
CA LEU A 31 -4.81 1.00 -21.74
C LEU A 31 -5.71 2.20 -21.39
N ARG A 32 -6.30 2.83 -22.41
CA ARG A 32 -7.31 3.88 -22.20
C ARG A 32 -8.58 3.27 -21.61
N SER A 33 -9.01 3.76 -20.46
CA SER A 33 -10.25 3.34 -19.80
C SER A 33 -10.88 4.50 -19.04
N LYS A 34 -12.21 4.49 -18.90
CA LYS A 34 -12.98 5.51 -18.16
C LYS A 34 -12.98 5.25 -16.65
N SER A 35 -12.79 4.00 -16.23
CA SER A 35 -12.86 3.62 -14.82
C SER A 35 -11.86 2.51 -14.53
N ARG A 36 -11.15 2.62 -13.41
CA ARG A 36 -10.13 1.68 -13.00
C ARG A 36 -10.29 1.38 -11.52
N VAL A 37 -10.24 0.10 -11.16
CA VAL A 37 -10.34 -0.39 -9.77
C VAL A 37 -9.16 -1.31 -9.50
N CYS A 38 -8.54 -1.14 -8.34
CA CYS A 38 -7.44 -1.97 -7.88
C CYS A 38 -7.86 -2.66 -6.56
N LEU A 39 -7.76 -4.00 -6.52
CA LEU A 39 -8.10 -4.82 -5.37
C LEU A 39 -6.82 -5.35 -4.72
N THR A 40 -6.71 -5.28 -3.40
CA THR A 40 -5.54 -5.82 -2.68
C THR A 40 -5.92 -6.31 -1.30
N GLY A 41 -5.46 -7.52 -0.96
CA GLY A 41 -5.66 -8.13 0.36
C GLY A 41 -4.56 -7.77 1.37
N TYR A 42 -3.44 -7.19 0.92
CA TYR A 42 -2.32 -6.87 1.80
C TYR A 42 -2.55 -5.56 2.55
N PRO A 43 -2.27 -5.52 3.86
CA PRO A 43 -2.31 -4.26 4.60
C PRO A 43 -1.26 -3.31 4.01
N LEU A 44 -1.76 -2.23 3.42
CA LEU A 44 -1.05 -1.12 2.76
C LEU A 44 -0.04 -0.35 3.64
N GLN A 45 0.43 -0.93 4.75
CA GLN A 45 1.08 -0.24 5.85
C GLN A 45 2.62 -0.12 5.71
N ASN A 46 3.28 -0.89 4.84
CA ASN A 46 4.75 -0.93 4.83
C ASN A 46 5.42 -0.22 3.64
N ASN A 47 4.69 0.14 2.58
CA ASN A 47 5.29 0.83 1.44
C ASN A 47 4.36 1.88 0.81
N LEU A 48 4.54 3.13 1.22
CA LEU A 48 3.79 4.28 0.68
C LEU A 48 4.02 4.51 -0.83
N GLU A 49 5.11 4.02 -1.41
CA GLU A 49 5.32 4.12 -2.87
C GLU A 49 4.41 3.16 -3.64
N GLU A 50 4.15 1.97 -3.08
CA GLU A 50 3.19 1.03 -3.65
C GLU A 50 1.79 1.64 -3.57
N TYR A 51 1.48 2.33 -2.46
CA TYR A 51 0.24 3.08 -2.30
C TYR A 51 0.06 4.13 -3.40
N TRP A 52 1.10 4.94 -3.61
CA TRP A 52 1.09 5.95 -4.67
C TRP A 52 0.84 5.33 -6.04
N THR A 53 1.53 4.22 -6.35
CA THR A 53 1.40 3.54 -7.65
C THR A 53 -0.01 2.99 -7.89
N MET A 54 -0.64 2.39 -6.87
CA MET A 54 -2.01 1.87 -6.98
C MET A 54 -3.05 2.99 -7.13
N VAL A 55 -2.87 4.10 -6.39
CA VAL A 55 -3.76 5.27 -6.52
C VAL A 55 -3.57 5.92 -7.88
N ASP A 56 -2.35 6.12 -8.35
CA ASP A 56 -2.06 6.73 -9.65
C ASP A 56 -2.59 5.86 -10.80
N PHE A 57 -2.54 4.53 -10.67
CA PHE A 57 -3.18 3.63 -11.63
C PHE A 57 -4.70 3.86 -11.71
N CYS A 58 -5.40 4.00 -10.58
CA CYS A 58 -6.85 4.18 -10.54
C CYS A 58 -7.29 5.61 -10.87
N TYR A 59 -6.56 6.59 -10.35
CA TYR A 59 -6.83 8.01 -10.49
C TYR A 59 -5.52 8.80 -10.72
N PRO A 60 -5.06 8.88 -11.99
CA PRO A 60 -3.79 9.51 -12.33
C PRO A 60 -3.67 10.95 -11.83
N ASN A 61 -2.49 11.33 -11.35
CA ASN A 61 -2.15 12.66 -10.81
C ASN A 61 -2.88 13.08 -9.51
N PHE A 62 -3.69 12.20 -8.89
CA PHE A 62 -4.39 12.53 -7.64
C PHE A 62 -3.43 12.90 -6.48
N LEU A 63 -2.29 12.22 -6.39
CA LEU A 63 -1.27 12.43 -5.37
C LEU A 63 -0.07 13.24 -5.86
N SER A 64 -0.19 13.98 -6.97
CA SER A 64 0.93 14.57 -7.72
C SER A 64 1.96 13.54 -8.19
N ASN A 65 3.08 13.99 -8.77
CA ASN A 65 4.12 13.07 -9.20
C ASN A 65 4.81 12.38 -8.00
N LEU A 66 5.47 11.25 -8.26
CA LEU A 66 6.10 10.44 -7.21
C LEU A 66 7.18 11.20 -6.42
N SER A 67 7.92 12.10 -7.06
CA SER A 67 8.97 12.89 -6.40
C SER A 67 8.39 13.85 -5.36
N ASP A 68 7.32 14.56 -5.72
CA ASP A 68 6.63 15.47 -4.81
C ASP A 68 5.93 14.70 -3.69
N PHE A 69 5.35 13.55 -4.02
CA PHE A 69 4.76 12.65 -3.02
C PHE A 69 5.82 12.14 -2.02
N ARG A 70 7.01 11.77 -2.50
CA ARG A 70 8.13 11.35 -1.64
C ARG A 70 8.52 12.45 -0.66
N ASN A 71 8.70 13.67 -1.15
CA ASN A 71 9.10 14.81 -0.33
C ASN A 71 8.02 15.24 0.67
N SER A 72 6.75 15.19 0.25
CA SER A 72 5.63 15.67 1.05
C SER A 72 5.15 14.67 2.10
N TYR A 73 5.29 13.36 1.83
CA TYR A 73 4.72 12.31 2.68
C TYR A 73 5.73 11.22 3.05
N ILE A 74 6.38 10.56 2.08
CA ILE A 74 7.19 9.36 2.37
C ILE A 74 8.37 9.68 3.28
N ASN A 75 9.19 10.64 2.89
CA ASN A 75 10.40 11.03 3.63
C ASN A 75 10.07 11.54 5.04
N PRO A 76 9.13 12.49 5.24
CA PRO A 76 8.79 12.97 6.58
C PRO A 76 8.06 11.93 7.45
N ILE A 77 7.33 10.98 6.86
CA ILE A 77 6.74 9.87 7.62
C ILE A 77 7.83 8.92 8.08
N LYS A 78 8.73 8.49 7.16
CA LYS A 78 9.85 7.60 7.46
C LYS A 78 10.79 8.16 8.52
N SER A 79 11.10 9.45 8.47
CA SER A 79 12.02 10.07 9.43
C SER A 79 11.52 10.06 10.87
N GLY A 80 10.20 9.93 11.10
CA GLY A 80 9.61 9.86 12.44
C GLY A 80 9.25 8.45 12.92
N LEU A 81 9.55 7.40 12.15
CA LEU A 81 9.25 6.01 12.52
C LEU A 81 10.32 5.35 13.39
N TYR A 82 11.55 5.87 13.41
CA TYR A 82 12.63 5.28 14.19
C TYR A 82 12.50 5.64 15.68
N SER A 83 12.94 4.71 16.54
CA SER A 83 12.85 4.87 18.00
C SER A 83 13.66 6.07 18.50
N ASP A 84 14.79 6.35 17.85
CA ASP A 84 15.73 7.44 18.11
C ASP A 84 15.38 8.75 17.38
N SER A 85 14.29 8.79 16.59
CA SER A 85 13.86 10.02 15.93
C SER A 85 13.48 11.12 16.93
N ASP A 86 13.85 12.35 16.58
CA ASP A 86 13.51 13.57 17.32
C ASP A 86 11.99 13.72 17.53
N ALA A 87 11.61 14.39 18.62
CA ALA A 87 10.21 14.67 18.93
C ALA A 87 9.50 15.48 17.82
N SER A 88 10.23 16.40 17.17
CA SER A 88 9.74 17.18 16.03
C SER A 88 9.46 16.29 14.81
N ALA A 89 10.37 15.35 14.50
CA ALA A 89 10.22 14.39 13.41
C ALA A 89 9.04 13.42 13.65
N LYS A 90 8.89 12.90 14.86
CA LYS A 90 7.75 12.06 15.27
C LYS A 90 6.41 12.79 15.12
N ARG A 91 6.36 14.06 15.55
CA ARG A 91 5.17 14.92 15.40
C ARG A 91 4.84 15.18 13.93
N LEU A 92 5.85 15.51 13.12
CA LEU A 92 5.67 15.75 11.69
C LEU A 92 5.19 14.49 10.96
N SER A 93 5.78 13.33 11.26
CA SER A 93 5.37 12.02 10.71
C SER A 93 3.90 11.73 11.00
N THR A 94 3.49 11.88 12.27
CA THR A 94 2.09 11.68 12.69
C THR A 94 1.13 12.64 11.96
N LEU A 95 1.52 13.90 11.82
CA LEU A 95 0.72 14.90 11.10
C LEU A 95 0.56 14.54 9.61
N ARG A 96 1.68 14.24 8.93
CA ARG A 96 1.68 13.86 7.51
C ARG A 96 0.89 12.59 7.25
N MET A 97 1.00 11.59 8.13
CA MET A 97 0.20 10.37 8.06
C MET A 97 -1.30 10.68 8.16
N LYS A 98 -1.74 11.52 9.11
CA LYS A 98 -3.15 11.91 9.25
C LYS A 98 -3.67 12.68 8.03
N VAL A 99 -2.88 13.59 7.49
CA VAL A 99 -3.24 14.35 6.28
C VAL A 99 -3.39 13.40 5.10
N LEU A 100 -2.42 12.50 4.90
CA LEU A 100 -2.46 11.51 3.84
C LEU A 100 -3.69 10.59 3.96
N GLN A 101 -3.98 10.07 5.15
CA GLN A 101 -5.16 9.26 5.39
C GLN A 101 -6.45 9.98 4.98
N ARG A 102 -6.62 11.25 5.36
CA ARG A 102 -7.79 12.06 4.98
C ARG A 102 -7.89 12.28 3.47
N LEU A 103 -6.76 12.53 2.81
CA LEU A 103 -6.71 12.70 1.36
C LEU A 103 -7.15 11.43 0.61
N LEU A 104 -6.92 10.26 1.20
CA LEU A 104 -7.18 8.97 0.58
C LEU A 104 -8.59 8.42 0.82
N VAL A 105 -9.31 8.92 1.82
CA VAL A 105 -10.71 8.54 2.13
C VAL A 105 -11.62 8.48 0.88
N PRO A 106 -11.65 9.47 -0.04
CA PRO A 106 -12.56 9.43 -1.17
C PRO A 106 -12.20 8.39 -2.25
N VAL A 107 -10.97 7.87 -2.25
CA VAL A 107 -10.45 7.02 -3.34
C VAL A 107 -10.12 5.60 -2.90
N VAL A 108 -9.99 5.36 -1.59
CA VAL A 108 -9.67 4.04 -1.04
C VAL A 108 -10.74 3.61 -0.05
N ASP A 109 -11.48 2.56 -0.42
CA ASP A 109 -12.32 1.82 0.52
C ASP A 109 -11.50 0.69 1.15
N ARG A 110 -11.36 0.74 2.48
CA ARG A 110 -10.66 -0.29 3.25
C ARG A 110 -11.58 -0.83 4.33
N ARG A 111 -11.77 -2.14 4.30
CA ARG A 111 -12.54 -2.88 5.30
C ARG A 111 -11.62 -3.80 6.08
N ASP A 112 -11.72 -3.74 7.40
CA ASP A 112 -10.96 -4.63 8.27
C ASP A 112 -11.71 -5.95 8.51
N SER A 113 -10.93 -6.99 8.77
CA SER A 113 -11.36 -8.29 9.27
C SER A 113 -12.29 -8.23 10.48
N SER A 114 -12.30 -7.12 11.23
CA SER A 114 -13.25 -6.92 12.33
C SER A 114 -14.72 -7.03 11.94
N LEU A 115 -15.05 -6.73 10.68
CA LEU A 115 -16.41 -6.93 10.17
C LEU A 115 -16.82 -8.41 10.17
N LEU A 116 -15.86 -9.32 10.12
CA LEU A 116 -16.10 -10.76 10.07
C LEU A 116 -16.18 -11.39 11.48
N TYR A 117 -15.81 -10.66 12.54
CA TYR A 117 -15.81 -11.22 13.91
C TYR A 117 -17.19 -11.65 14.41
N HIS A 118 -18.26 -11.09 13.85
CA HIS A 118 -19.63 -11.48 14.19
C HIS A 118 -20.15 -12.69 13.41
N VAL A 119 -19.44 -13.11 12.35
CA VAL A 119 -19.90 -14.11 11.38
C VAL A 119 -19.00 -15.33 11.31
N LEU A 120 -17.72 -15.19 11.68
CA LEU A 120 -16.73 -16.26 11.69
C LEU A 120 -16.37 -16.68 13.11
N PRO A 121 -15.98 -17.95 13.32
CA PRO A 121 -15.37 -18.39 14.57
C PRO A 121 -14.14 -17.53 14.93
N ARG A 122 -13.88 -17.39 16.24
CA ARG A 122 -12.73 -16.62 16.73
C ARG A 122 -11.42 -17.17 16.17
N LYS A 123 -10.61 -16.30 15.57
CA LYS A 123 -9.24 -16.64 15.16
C LYS A 123 -8.40 -16.96 16.41
N VAL A 124 -7.77 -18.13 16.43
CA VAL A 124 -6.82 -18.54 17.46
C VAL A 124 -5.43 -18.64 16.83
N GLU A 125 -4.47 -17.90 17.36
CA GLU A 125 -3.08 -17.89 16.90
C GLU A 125 -2.19 -18.49 17.98
N TYR A 126 -1.26 -19.35 17.57
CA TYR A 126 -0.27 -19.97 18.45
C TYR A 126 1.12 -19.53 18.05
N ILE A 127 1.90 -19.04 19.01
CA ILE A 127 3.32 -18.75 18.82
C ILE A 127 4.09 -19.90 19.47
N ILE A 128 4.69 -20.75 18.64
CA ILE A 128 5.49 -21.89 19.11
C ILE A 128 6.96 -21.52 18.94
N SER A 129 7.66 -21.34 20.06
CA SER A 129 9.11 -21.13 20.06
C SER A 129 9.81 -22.48 20.03
N CYS A 130 10.52 -22.77 18.94
CA CYS A 130 11.32 -23.97 18.78
C CYS A 130 12.80 -23.62 18.99
N PRO A 131 13.46 -24.13 20.04
CA PRO A 131 14.90 -23.91 20.21
C PRO A 131 15.67 -24.61 19.08
N LEU A 132 16.77 -24.00 18.66
CA LEU A 132 17.70 -24.62 17.71
C LEU A 132 18.25 -25.94 18.28
N ALA A 133 18.32 -26.97 17.44
CA ALA A 133 19.05 -28.20 17.76
C ALA A 133 20.55 -27.93 17.82
N ASP A 134 21.32 -28.79 18.48
CA ASP A 134 22.75 -28.54 18.72
C ASP A 134 23.54 -28.39 17.41
N VAL A 135 23.25 -29.21 16.39
CA VAL A 135 23.84 -29.08 15.05
C VAL A 135 23.50 -27.73 14.39
N GLN A 136 22.28 -27.22 14.62
CA GLN A 136 21.89 -25.91 14.08
C GLN A 136 22.58 -24.77 14.84
N ARG A 137 22.89 -24.94 16.14
CA ARG A 137 23.66 -23.95 16.91
C ARG A 137 25.13 -23.93 16.50
N GLU A 138 25.69 -25.07 16.10
CA GLU A 138 27.09 -25.15 15.64
C GLU A 138 27.28 -24.54 14.24
N LEU A 139 26.24 -24.56 13.40
CA LEU A 139 26.30 -24.07 12.01
C LEU A 139 25.88 -22.60 11.82
N TYR A 140 25.28 -21.96 12.83
CA TYR A 140 24.73 -20.59 12.77
C TYR A 140 25.56 -19.62 13.60
#